data_AF-A0A8C2J087-F1
#
_entry.id   AF-A0A8C2J087-F1
#
_cell.length_a   1.000
_cell.length_b   1.000
_cell.length_c   1.000
_cell.angle_alpha   90.00
_cell.angle_beta   90.00
_cell.angle_gamma   90.00
#
_symmetry.space_group_name_H-M   'P 1'
#
loop_
_entity.id
_entity.type
_entity.pdbx_description
1 polymer ?
#
loop_
_entity_poly.entity_id
_entity_poly.type
_entity_poly.pdbx_seq_one_letter_code
_entity_poly.pdbx_strand_id
1 'polypeptide(L)'
;MAEASETWDEYPEDSVTNLFKNITIHKTELQRSDGNSEGRGKSRREFVKLPCGHRRPAHYIIAWFKYCLKQRQTEFSCPAFDESRKRICGAKLSFEGVCGLIPLTSKQTQFFQENLSLVTAGHLCHYKACPGCLTYVERRDQTNLCVHCTICTATKKHTYYFCWSCRSEWKGPPTHNALRCSNNSCGQEVIREDPLVPCTPEFKEKKLRKKGADIYPVKERSSDRKRLALLINNVEFEYLDNRDGAEKDEMSMERLLKALGYTVLTLRDLTAQGMSAAMRDFSQREEHSRSDSCFVVLMSHGSASGICGVSSIVNSDGEEDIFSTDDIYNCLNTTNCPGLRDKPKIILIQSCRGGNDGCVDVQDSMPKTEHREKDFCCLRSCTPSENILQHPTECIICDPCIQNITNLPLMYGL
;
A
#
# COMPACT_ATOMS: atom_id res chain seq x y z
N MET A 1 25.27 -21.55 17.80
CA MET A 1 25.23 -20.23 18.45
C MET A 1 26.21 -19.32 17.74
N ALA A 2 25.69 -18.43 16.89
CA ALA A 2 26.20 -17.11 16.57
C ALA A 2 25.21 -16.52 15.55
N GLU A 3 24.68 -15.36 15.90
CA GLU A 3 23.59 -14.64 15.27
C GLU A 3 23.92 -14.23 13.82
N ALA A 4 22.99 -14.48 12.90
CA ALA A 4 22.95 -13.80 11.62
C ALA A 4 22.09 -12.54 11.78
N SER A 5 22.73 -11.41 12.07
CA SER A 5 22.10 -10.10 11.94
C SER A 5 21.99 -9.76 10.45
N GLU A 6 20.83 -10.00 9.85
CA GLU A 6 20.51 -9.43 8.55
C GLU A 6 20.05 -7.97 8.73
N THR A 7 21.02 -7.07 8.67
CA THR A 7 20.84 -5.63 8.52
C THR A 7 20.14 -5.33 7.19
N TRP A 8 18.89 -4.89 7.26
CA TRP A 8 18.18 -4.30 6.13
C TRP A 8 18.21 -2.78 6.27
N ASP A 9 19.07 -2.18 5.44
CA ASP A 9 19.16 -0.77 5.04
C ASP A 9 18.19 0.20 5.74
N GLU A 10 18.66 0.82 6.81
CA GLU A 10 18.25 2.17 7.19
C GLU A 10 18.48 3.09 5.98
N TYR A 11 17.44 3.74 5.49
CA TYR A 11 17.58 4.85 4.55
C TYR A 11 18.37 5.96 5.26
N PRO A 12 19.55 6.39 4.76
CA PRO A 12 20.21 7.55 5.34
C PRO A 12 19.44 8.79 4.91
N GLU A 13 18.68 9.37 5.85
CA GLU A 13 18.04 10.69 5.69
C GLU A 13 19.04 11.78 5.27
N ASP A 14 20.35 11.55 5.47
CA ASP A 14 21.41 12.52 5.18
C ASP A 14 22.06 12.42 3.78
N SER A 15 21.69 11.45 2.93
CA SER A 15 22.28 11.33 1.57
C SER A 15 21.48 12.06 0.49
N VAL A 16 20.20 12.29 0.72
CA VAL A 16 19.26 12.89 -0.24
C VAL A 16 19.45 14.41 -0.33
N THR A 17 19.83 15.06 0.77
CA THR A 17 20.09 16.51 0.83
C THR A 17 21.28 16.97 -0.03
N ASN A 18 22.23 16.10 -0.36
CA ASN A 18 23.37 16.45 -1.22
C ASN A 18 23.09 16.32 -2.72
N LEU A 19 22.06 15.59 -3.14
CA LEU A 19 21.69 15.48 -4.56
C LEU A 19 20.94 16.73 -5.06
N PHE A 20 20.30 17.48 -4.16
CA PHE A 20 19.51 18.66 -4.49
C PHE A 20 20.29 19.97 -4.60
N LYS A 21 21.61 19.98 -4.33
CA LYS A 21 22.43 21.19 -4.52
C LYS A 21 22.74 21.50 -6.00
N ASN A 22 22.58 20.53 -6.90
CA ASN A 22 23.03 20.66 -8.30
C ASN A 22 21.91 20.62 -9.34
N ILE A 23 20.64 20.65 -8.92
CA ILE A 23 19.51 20.80 -9.84
C ILE A 23 18.95 22.21 -9.65
N THR A 24 19.45 23.14 -10.46
CA THR A 24 18.91 24.49 -10.56
C THR A 24 17.52 24.41 -11.20
N ILE A 25 16.48 24.25 -10.40
CA ILE A 25 15.12 24.56 -10.81
C ILE A 25 14.94 26.07 -10.58
N HIS A 26 14.61 26.79 -11.65
CA HIS A 26 14.32 28.23 -11.61
C HIS A 26 13.32 28.53 -10.49
N LYS A 27 13.82 29.21 -9.46
CA LYS A 27 13.01 29.76 -8.37
C LYS A 27 12.33 31.02 -8.91
N THR A 28 11.07 30.93 -9.31
CA THR A 28 10.27 32.13 -9.54
C THR A 28 9.86 32.67 -8.18
N GLU A 29 10.38 33.84 -7.82
CA GLU A 29 10.08 34.55 -6.58
C GLU A 29 8.58 34.87 -6.52
N LEU A 30 7.84 34.13 -5.69
CA LEU A 30 6.53 34.58 -5.20
C LEU A 30 6.79 35.61 -4.10
N GLN A 31 6.47 36.86 -4.43
CA GLN A 31 6.54 37.99 -3.52
C GLN A 31 5.74 37.71 -2.24
N ARG A 32 6.41 37.90 -1.10
CA ARG A 32 5.82 37.99 0.23
C ARG A 32 4.74 39.08 0.23
N SER A 33 3.54 38.73 0.65
CA SER A 33 2.67 39.66 1.35
C SER A 33 2.51 39.14 2.78
N ASP A 34 3.08 39.89 3.71
CA ASP A 34 2.94 39.65 5.14
C ASP A 34 1.47 39.84 5.55
N GLY A 35 0.88 38.77 6.06
CA GLY A 35 -0.48 38.72 6.56
C GLY A 35 -0.54 37.89 7.84
N ASN A 36 -0.25 38.56 8.95
CA ASN A 36 -0.31 38.04 10.31
C ASN A 36 -1.71 37.50 10.64
N SER A 37 -1.84 36.20 10.94
CA SER A 37 -2.90 35.71 11.84
C SER A 37 -2.50 34.37 12.46
N GLU A 38 -2.23 34.42 13.75
CA GLU A 38 -2.24 33.26 14.64
C GLU A 38 -3.60 32.55 14.54
N GLY A 39 -3.57 31.24 14.32
CA GLY A 39 -4.76 30.41 14.14
C GLY A 39 -4.58 29.03 14.74
N ARG A 40 -4.58 28.97 16.07
CA ARG A 40 -4.67 27.74 16.86
C ARG A 40 -6.05 27.11 16.64
N GLY A 41 -6.09 25.92 16.04
CA GLY A 41 -7.25 25.00 16.05
C GLY A 41 -8.22 25.10 14.87
N LYS A 42 -8.23 24.03 14.04
CA LYS A 42 -9.40 23.35 13.41
C LYS A 42 -8.93 22.40 12.28
N SER A 43 -8.41 21.22 12.61
CA SER A 43 -8.40 20.10 11.66
C SER A 43 -9.82 19.51 11.62
N ARG A 44 -10.74 20.17 10.92
CA ARG A 44 -12.14 19.75 10.78
C ARG A 44 -12.37 19.27 9.35
N ARG A 45 -12.48 17.94 9.16
CA ARG A 45 -13.26 17.28 8.08
C ARG A 45 -13.21 17.99 6.72
N GLU A 46 -12.00 18.25 6.21
CA GLU A 46 -11.86 19.08 5.02
C GLU A 46 -12.10 18.24 3.76
N PHE A 47 -13.30 18.37 3.19
CA PHE A 47 -13.60 17.82 1.87
C PHE A 47 -13.08 18.75 0.79
N VAL A 48 -12.24 18.22 -0.08
CA VAL A 48 -11.81 18.90 -1.30
C VAL A 48 -12.79 18.63 -2.44
N LYS A 49 -13.14 19.66 -3.20
CA LYS A 49 -13.85 19.53 -4.48
C LYS A 49 -12.81 19.44 -5.59
N LEU A 50 -12.73 18.27 -6.22
CA LEU A 50 -11.81 18.03 -7.34
C LEU A 50 -12.29 18.76 -8.60
N PRO A 51 -11.42 19.03 -9.59
CA PRO A 51 -11.78 19.65 -10.87
C PRO A 51 -12.89 18.91 -11.63
N CYS A 52 -13.01 17.60 -11.44
CA CYS A 52 -14.09 16.77 -11.99
C CYS A 52 -15.45 16.94 -11.27
N GLY A 53 -15.52 17.77 -10.22
CA GLY A 53 -16.72 18.04 -9.44
C GLY A 53 -16.91 17.14 -8.22
N HIS A 54 -16.24 15.98 -8.16
CA HIS A 54 -16.35 15.05 -7.04
C HIS A 54 -15.76 15.63 -5.76
N ARG A 55 -16.44 15.38 -4.64
CA ARG A 55 -15.98 15.77 -3.30
C ARG A 55 -15.44 14.55 -2.58
N ARG A 56 -14.23 14.67 -2.03
CA ARG A 56 -13.59 13.60 -1.23
C ARG A 56 -12.84 14.19 -0.05
N PRO A 57 -12.64 13.43 1.02
CA PRO A 57 -11.81 13.89 2.13
C PRO A 57 -10.38 14.13 1.64
N ALA A 58 -9.78 15.25 2.05
CA ALA A 58 -8.47 15.66 1.57
C ALA A 58 -7.37 14.62 1.83
N HIS A 59 -7.34 14.04 3.04
CA HIS A 59 -6.41 12.97 3.42
C HIS A 59 -6.56 11.71 2.57
N TYR A 60 -7.78 11.37 2.15
CA TYR A 60 -7.99 10.24 1.24
C TYR A 60 -7.39 10.50 -0.14
N ILE A 61 -7.51 11.73 -0.67
CA ILE A 61 -6.87 12.10 -1.93
C ILE A 61 -5.33 12.08 -1.81
N ILE A 62 -4.79 12.58 -0.70
CA ILE A 62 -3.35 12.49 -0.42
C ILE A 62 -2.88 11.03 -0.41
N ALA A 63 -3.57 10.16 0.34
CA ALA A 63 -3.23 8.74 0.41
C ALA A 63 -3.34 8.04 -0.95
N TRP A 64 -4.37 8.36 -1.73
CA TRP A 64 -4.54 7.85 -3.09
C TRP A 64 -3.38 8.26 -4.01
N PHE A 65 -2.90 9.50 -3.91
CA PHE A 65 -1.78 9.97 -4.72
C PHE A 65 -0.47 9.32 -4.30
N LYS A 66 -0.24 9.15 -2.99
CA LYS A 66 0.89 8.34 -2.50
C LYS A 66 0.83 6.92 -3.07
N TYR A 67 -0.35 6.30 -3.12
CA TYR A 67 -0.56 5.00 -3.75
C TYR A 67 -0.19 5.01 -5.25
N CYS A 68 -0.69 5.98 -6.03
CA CYS A 68 -0.35 6.12 -7.45
C CYS A 68 1.17 6.20 -7.69
N LEU A 69 1.90 6.98 -6.88
CA LEU A 69 3.36 7.08 -6.97
C LEU A 69 4.06 5.76 -6.63
N LYS A 70 3.57 5.02 -5.63
CA LYS A 70 4.08 3.66 -5.32
C LYS A 70 3.90 2.71 -6.52
N GLN A 71 2.84 2.89 -7.31
CA GLN A 71 2.62 2.17 -8.58
C GLN A 71 3.42 2.74 -9.78
N ARG A 72 4.36 3.67 -9.52
CA ARG A 72 5.16 4.38 -10.53
C ARG A 72 4.33 5.14 -11.57
N GLN A 73 3.17 5.66 -11.16
CA GLN A 73 2.34 6.53 -11.98
C GLN A 73 2.68 7.99 -11.69
N THR A 74 2.91 8.78 -12.73
CA THR A 74 3.13 10.25 -12.65
C THR A 74 1.86 11.04 -12.96
N GLU A 75 0.88 10.41 -13.59
CA GLU A 75 -0.45 10.96 -13.82
C GLU A 75 -1.39 10.47 -12.72
N PHE A 76 -1.94 11.40 -11.93
CA PHE A 76 -2.92 11.07 -10.93
C PHE A 76 -4.33 11.05 -11.52
N SER A 77 -5.24 10.32 -10.87
CA SER A 77 -6.63 10.25 -11.29
C SER A 77 -7.58 10.33 -10.11
N CYS A 78 -8.79 10.84 -10.37
CA CYS A 78 -9.86 10.86 -9.38
C CYS A 78 -10.32 9.41 -9.04
N PRO A 79 -10.27 8.98 -7.77
CA PRO A 79 -10.69 7.64 -7.37
C PRO A 79 -12.20 7.45 -7.28
N ALA A 80 -12.96 8.55 -7.31
CA ALA A 80 -14.39 8.54 -7.05
C ALA A 80 -15.14 7.65 -8.06
N PHE A 81 -16.11 6.88 -7.59
CA PHE A 81 -17.12 6.32 -8.49
C PHE A 81 -18.07 7.41 -8.98
N ASP A 82 -18.30 7.44 -10.28
CA ASP A 82 -19.23 8.35 -10.95
C ASP A 82 -20.55 7.62 -11.17
N GLU A 83 -21.53 7.90 -10.31
CA GLU A 83 -22.87 7.29 -10.34
C GLU A 83 -23.57 7.47 -11.69
N SER A 84 -23.35 8.61 -12.37
CA SER A 84 -23.99 8.90 -13.65
C SER A 84 -23.45 8.01 -14.77
N ARG A 85 -22.15 7.73 -14.75
CA ARG A 85 -21.46 6.92 -15.76
C ARG A 85 -21.33 5.45 -15.37
N LYS A 86 -21.69 5.09 -14.14
CA LYS A 86 -21.55 3.75 -13.54
C LYS A 86 -20.14 3.18 -13.68
N ARG A 87 -19.12 4.03 -13.50
CA ARG A 87 -17.70 3.65 -13.56
C ARG A 87 -16.87 4.58 -12.69
N ILE A 88 -15.60 4.23 -12.48
CA ILE A 88 -14.64 5.12 -11.83
C ILE A 88 -14.50 6.40 -12.66
N CYS A 89 -14.48 7.55 -11.99
CA CYS A 89 -14.36 8.86 -12.62
C CYS A 89 -13.09 8.93 -13.48
N GLY A 90 -11.94 8.59 -12.91
CA GLY A 90 -10.68 8.49 -13.64
C GLY A 90 -10.18 9.80 -14.26
N ALA A 91 -10.83 10.93 -13.96
CA ALA A 91 -10.42 12.23 -14.46
C ALA A 91 -8.98 12.52 -14.04
N LYS A 92 -8.13 12.90 -15.00
CA LYS A 92 -6.72 13.21 -14.75
C LYS A 92 -6.60 14.42 -13.82
N LEU A 93 -5.70 14.31 -12.85
CA LEU A 93 -5.39 15.35 -11.88
C LEU A 93 -3.91 15.66 -11.97
N SER A 94 -3.55 16.94 -12.04
CA SER A 94 -2.16 17.36 -11.91
C SER A 94 -1.78 17.45 -10.44
N PHE A 95 -0.52 17.13 -10.12
CA PHE A 95 0.00 17.30 -8.76
C PHE A 95 -0.13 18.75 -8.29
N GLU A 96 0.28 19.71 -9.15
CA GLU A 96 0.15 21.15 -8.90
C GLU A 96 -1.29 21.57 -8.62
N GLY A 97 -2.25 21.05 -9.39
CA GLY A 97 -3.67 21.33 -9.21
C GLY A 97 -4.19 20.82 -7.88
N VAL A 98 -3.70 19.68 -7.39
CA VAL A 98 -4.08 19.16 -6.07
C VAL A 98 -3.37 19.90 -4.94
N CYS A 99 -2.10 20.27 -5.09
CA CYS A 99 -1.40 21.12 -4.13
C CYS A 99 -2.07 22.49 -3.96
N GLY A 100 -2.67 23.03 -5.03
CA GLY A 100 -3.47 24.26 -4.95
C GLY A 100 -4.81 24.09 -4.23
N LEU A 101 -5.31 22.86 -4.09
CA LEU A 101 -6.60 22.54 -3.47
C LEU A 101 -6.48 22.00 -2.05
N ILE A 102 -5.36 21.34 -1.73
CA ILE A 102 -5.11 20.68 -0.46
C ILE A 102 -3.80 21.22 0.11
N PRO A 103 -3.82 21.91 1.27
CA PRO A 103 -2.59 22.34 1.93
C PRO A 103 -1.81 21.10 2.40
N LEU A 104 -0.68 20.82 1.76
CA LEU A 104 0.21 19.73 2.14
C LEU A 104 1.17 20.17 3.24
N THR A 105 1.50 19.26 4.16
CA THR A 105 2.58 19.50 5.13
C THR A 105 3.94 19.51 4.44
N SER A 106 4.98 20.03 5.10
CA SER A 106 6.36 20.00 4.56
C SER A 106 6.82 18.57 4.26
N LYS A 107 6.53 17.61 5.15
CA LYS A 107 6.84 16.19 4.96
C LYS A 107 6.12 15.61 3.75
N GLN A 108 4.82 15.90 3.60
CA GLN A 108 4.04 15.43 2.45
C GLN A 108 4.57 16.04 1.13
N THR A 109 4.84 17.33 1.12
CA THR A 109 5.38 18.04 -0.04
C THR A 109 6.72 17.45 -0.47
N GLN A 110 7.63 17.22 0.47
CA GLN A 110 8.92 16.58 0.22
C GLN A 110 8.73 15.17 -0.36
N PHE A 111 7.90 14.33 0.27
CA PHE A 111 7.60 12.98 -0.22
C PHE A 111 7.14 13.00 -1.68
N PHE A 112 6.18 13.87 -2.03
CA PHE A 112 5.66 13.94 -3.38
C PHE A 112 6.71 14.45 -4.37
N GLN A 113 7.45 15.52 -4.04
CA GLN A 113 8.47 16.07 -4.91
C GLN A 113 9.58 15.06 -5.19
N GLU A 114 10.09 14.38 -4.16
CA GLU A 114 11.13 13.36 -4.31
C GLU A 114 10.65 12.17 -5.13
N ASN A 115 9.48 11.60 -4.80
CA ASN A 115 8.99 10.43 -5.50
C ASN A 115 8.53 10.74 -6.93
N LEU A 116 7.91 11.91 -7.18
CA LEU A 116 7.57 12.32 -8.54
C LEU A 116 8.83 12.55 -9.38
N SER A 117 9.86 13.17 -8.80
CA SER A 117 11.16 13.36 -9.46
C SER A 117 11.80 12.03 -9.80
N LEU A 118 11.82 11.07 -8.86
CA LEU A 118 12.35 9.73 -9.07
C LEU A 118 11.57 8.96 -10.15
N VAL A 119 10.24 8.96 -10.11
CA VAL A 119 9.45 8.26 -11.12
C VAL A 119 9.62 8.91 -12.50
N THR A 120 9.62 10.25 -12.58
CA THR A 120 9.81 11.00 -13.83
C THR A 120 11.19 10.76 -14.42
N ALA A 121 12.24 10.86 -13.60
CA ALA A 121 13.57 10.51 -14.02
C ALA A 121 13.61 9.07 -14.52
N GLY A 122 12.87 8.14 -13.90
CA GLY A 122 12.89 6.72 -14.30
C GLY A 122 12.28 6.47 -15.68
N HIS A 123 11.39 7.36 -16.13
CA HIS A 123 10.84 7.37 -17.46
C HIS A 123 11.75 8.04 -18.50
N LEU A 124 12.55 9.03 -18.10
CA LEU A 124 13.37 9.84 -19.01
C LEU A 124 14.83 9.36 -19.11
N CYS A 125 15.35 8.76 -18.04
CA CYS A 125 16.76 8.43 -17.87
C CYS A 125 16.90 7.00 -17.34
N HIS A 126 17.85 6.25 -17.89
CA HIS A 126 18.25 4.97 -17.30
C HIS A 126 19.27 5.24 -16.20
N TYR A 127 18.81 5.54 -14.99
CA TYR A 127 19.68 5.74 -13.83
C TYR A 127 19.45 4.64 -12.76
N LYS A 128 20.50 4.30 -12.00
CA LYS A 128 20.44 3.38 -10.84
C LYS A 128 21.41 3.85 -9.76
N ALA A 129 21.09 3.56 -8.50
CA ALA A 129 22.00 3.81 -7.39
C ALA A 129 23.25 2.93 -7.51
N CYS A 130 24.42 3.53 -7.36
CA CYS A 130 25.69 2.82 -7.27
C CYS A 130 25.75 1.99 -5.97
N PRO A 131 26.11 0.70 -6.00
CA PRO A 131 26.18 -0.12 -4.79
C PRO A 131 27.29 0.29 -3.81
N GLY A 132 28.27 1.08 -4.27
CA GLY A 132 29.37 1.54 -3.43
C GLY A 132 29.09 2.82 -2.64
N CYS A 133 28.38 3.79 -3.21
CA CYS A 133 28.14 5.10 -2.60
C CYS A 133 26.66 5.53 -2.55
N LEU A 134 25.76 4.69 -3.05
CA LEU A 134 24.32 4.94 -3.16
C LEU A 134 23.92 6.13 -4.05
N THR A 135 24.88 6.88 -4.60
CA THR A 135 24.58 7.96 -5.54
C THR A 135 24.06 7.39 -6.86
N TYR A 136 23.08 8.08 -7.45
CA TYR A 136 22.49 7.69 -8.73
C TYR A 136 23.44 7.96 -9.90
N VAL A 137 23.61 6.94 -10.75
CA VAL A 137 24.43 6.99 -11.96
C VAL A 137 23.54 6.76 -13.17
N GLU A 138 23.56 7.68 -14.12
CA GLU A 138 22.88 7.54 -15.41
C GLU A 138 23.74 6.76 -16.41
N ARG A 139 23.10 5.82 -17.10
CA ARG A 139 23.69 4.96 -18.11
C ARG A 139 23.43 5.53 -19.50
N ARG A 140 24.50 5.99 -20.16
CA ARG A 140 24.45 6.53 -21.53
C ARG A 140 24.23 5.47 -22.61
N ASP A 141 24.84 4.29 -22.45
CA ASP A 141 24.71 3.17 -23.38
C ASP A 141 23.86 2.06 -22.77
N GLN A 142 22.62 1.92 -23.27
CA GLN A 142 21.64 0.93 -22.82
C GLN A 142 21.98 -0.52 -23.19
N THR A 143 23.05 -0.76 -23.94
CA THR A 143 23.57 -2.11 -24.23
C THR A 143 24.70 -2.53 -23.28
N ASN A 144 25.46 -1.58 -22.73
CA ASN A 144 26.57 -1.89 -21.84
C ASN A 144 26.15 -2.02 -20.37
N LEU A 145 26.24 -3.21 -19.78
CA LEU A 145 25.93 -3.43 -18.36
C LEU A 145 27.04 -2.94 -17.41
N CYS A 146 28.24 -2.65 -17.90
CA CYS A 146 29.35 -2.14 -17.09
C CYS A 146 29.24 -0.63 -16.94
N VAL A 147 28.88 -0.16 -15.73
CA VAL A 147 28.63 1.26 -15.46
C VAL A 147 29.69 1.82 -14.54
N HIS A 148 30.31 2.92 -14.97
CA HIS A 148 31.34 3.65 -14.22
C HIS A 148 30.71 4.59 -13.19
N CYS A 149 31.14 4.51 -11.94
CA CYS A 149 30.76 5.48 -10.90
C CYS A 149 31.90 6.47 -10.67
N THR A 150 31.76 7.70 -11.16
CA THR A 150 32.77 8.76 -11.03
C THR A 150 33.05 9.13 -9.56
N ILE A 151 32.03 9.08 -8.69
CA ILE A 151 32.15 9.41 -7.26
C ILE A 151 32.98 8.34 -6.55
N CYS A 152 32.60 7.07 -6.66
CA CYS A 152 33.41 5.99 -6.07
C CYS A 152 34.83 5.98 -6.64
N THR A 153 35.00 6.25 -7.94
CA THR A 153 36.34 6.33 -8.54
C THR A 153 37.20 7.43 -7.89
N ALA A 154 36.62 8.61 -7.66
CA ALA A 154 37.32 9.71 -7.00
C ALA A 154 37.62 9.40 -5.51
N THR A 155 36.63 8.90 -4.77
CA THR A 155 36.76 8.64 -3.33
C THR A 155 37.70 7.47 -3.03
N LYS A 156 37.60 6.38 -3.79
CA LYS A 156 38.40 5.15 -3.58
C LYS A 156 39.77 5.20 -4.25
N LYS A 157 40.05 6.22 -5.08
CA LYS A 157 41.31 6.39 -5.83
C LYS A 157 41.65 5.22 -6.77
N HIS A 158 40.64 4.46 -7.19
CA HIS A 158 40.74 3.45 -8.25
C HIS A 158 39.46 3.47 -9.08
N THR A 159 39.51 3.09 -10.35
CA THR A 159 38.31 3.02 -11.19
C THR A 159 37.30 2.05 -10.59
N TYR A 160 36.07 2.54 -10.38
CA TYR A 160 34.97 1.76 -9.84
C TYR A 160 33.88 1.56 -10.90
N TYR A 161 33.62 0.30 -11.21
CA TYR A 161 32.55 -0.11 -12.11
C TYR A 161 31.58 -1.02 -11.37
N PHE A 162 30.31 -0.98 -11.73
CA PHE A 162 29.30 -1.92 -11.24
C PHE A 162 28.43 -2.45 -12.37
N CYS A 163 27.80 -3.60 -12.14
CA CYS A 163 26.87 -4.19 -13.08
C CYS A 163 25.49 -3.56 -12.97
N TRP A 164 24.98 -3.05 -14.08
CA TRP A 164 23.64 -2.48 -14.19
C TRP A 164 22.53 -3.46 -13.82
N SER A 165 22.73 -4.74 -14.10
CA SER A 165 21.73 -5.78 -13.85
C SER A 165 21.68 -6.16 -12.37
N CYS A 166 22.77 -6.73 -11.84
CA CYS A 166 22.79 -7.30 -10.48
C CYS A 166 23.12 -6.28 -9.37
N ARG A 167 23.49 -5.04 -9.71
CA ARG A 167 23.92 -4.00 -8.76
C ARG A 167 25.07 -4.44 -7.84
N SER A 168 26.01 -5.22 -8.36
CA SER A 168 27.25 -5.57 -7.65
C SER A 168 28.45 -4.94 -8.36
N GLU A 169 29.58 -4.82 -7.66
CA GLU A 169 30.84 -4.40 -8.27
C GLU A 169 31.15 -5.27 -9.51
N TRP A 170 31.65 -4.62 -10.56
CA TRP A 170 31.84 -5.25 -11.85
C TRP A 170 32.97 -6.28 -11.78
N LYS A 171 32.66 -7.51 -12.18
CA LYS A 171 33.66 -8.56 -12.39
C LYS A 171 33.74 -8.87 -13.88
N GLY A 172 34.95 -8.85 -14.41
CA GLY A 172 35.23 -9.06 -15.84
C GLY A 172 35.91 -7.85 -16.49
N PRO A 173 36.37 -7.99 -17.74
CA PRO A 173 37.03 -6.89 -18.45
C PRO A 173 36.05 -5.72 -18.67
N PRO A 174 36.43 -4.47 -18.37
CA PRO A 174 35.61 -3.31 -18.66
C PRO A 174 35.66 -3.02 -20.16
N THR A 175 34.60 -3.36 -20.89
CA THR A 175 34.45 -3.02 -22.31
C THR A 175 33.28 -2.07 -22.52
N HIS A 176 33.31 -1.32 -23.63
CA HIS A 176 32.23 -0.39 -23.99
C HIS A 176 30.91 -1.08 -24.34
N ASN A 177 30.86 -2.41 -24.45
CA ASN A 177 29.70 -3.20 -24.88
C ASN A 177 29.48 -4.45 -24.01
N ALA A 178 29.78 -4.38 -22.72
CA ALA A 178 29.75 -5.55 -21.87
C ALA A 178 28.31 -6.02 -21.60
N LEU A 179 27.89 -7.07 -22.29
CA LEU A 179 26.52 -7.64 -22.20
C LEU A 179 26.30 -8.54 -20.98
N ARG A 180 27.37 -8.96 -20.29
CA ARG A 180 27.31 -9.84 -19.11
C ARG A 180 28.44 -9.53 -18.14
N CYS A 181 28.15 -9.71 -16.86
CA CYS A 181 29.14 -9.59 -15.79
C CYS A 181 29.53 -10.98 -15.27
N SER A 182 30.71 -11.12 -14.68
CA SER A 182 31.21 -12.39 -14.11
C SER A 182 30.77 -12.59 -12.64
N ASN A 183 29.67 -11.98 -12.21
CA ASN A 183 29.10 -12.25 -10.88
C ASN A 183 28.19 -13.49 -10.97
N ASN A 184 28.35 -14.43 -10.03
CA ASN A 184 27.69 -15.75 -10.08
C ASN A 184 26.14 -15.69 -10.10
N SER A 185 25.55 -14.65 -9.53
CA SER A 185 24.10 -14.42 -9.47
C SER A 185 23.59 -13.38 -10.50
N CYS A 186 24.46 -12.94 -11.42
CA CYS A 186 24.15 -11.90 -12.41
C CYS A 186 23.20 -12.44 -13.49
N GLY A 187 21.97 -11.92 -13.56
CA GLY A 187 20.97 -12.38 -14.53
C GLY A 187 20.22 -13.64 -14.11
N GLN A 188 20.49 -14.17 -12.93
CA GLN A 188 19.49 -14.99 -12.23
C GLN A 188 18.39 -14.01 -11.80
N GLU A 189 17.15 -14.22 -12.27
CA GLU A 189 16.04 -13.70 -11.48
C GLU A 189 16.28 -14.22 -10.07
N VAL A 190 16.47 -13.31 -9.12
CA VAL A 190 16.28 -13.68 -7.72
C VAL A 190 14.79 -14.01 -7.67
N ILE A 191 14.47 -15.28 -7.94
CA ILE A 191 13.17 -15.86 -7.64
C ILE A 191 13.13 -15.74 -6.12
N ARG A 192 12.60 -14.60 -5.65
CA ARG A 192 12.16 -14.52 -4.27
C ARG A 192 11.14 -15.65 -4.20
N GLU A 193 11.46 -16.67 -3.43
CA GLU A 193 10.55 -17.81 -3.25
C GLU A 193 9.17 -17.23 -3.00
N ASP A 194 8.22 -17.61 -3.86
CA ASP A 194 6.83 -17.24 -3.67
C ASP A 194 6.49 -17.71 -2.25
N PRO A 195 6.00 -16.82 -1.38
CA PRO A 195 5.70 -17.23 -0.02
C PRO A 195 4.68 -18.38 0.02
N LEU A 196 3.95 -18.63 -1.07
CA LEU A 196 2.91 -19.64 -1.12
C LEU A 196 3.40 -20.99 -1.65
N VAL A 197 2.93 -22.07 -1.02
CA VAL A 197 2.98 -23.41 -1.61
C VAL A 197 1.89 -23.53 -2.70
N PRO A 198 2.24 -23.76 -3.98
CA PRO A 198 1.25 -23.87 -5.04
C PRO A 198 0.34 -25.08 -4.88
N CYS A 199 -0.92 -24.97 -5.30
CA CYS A 199 -1.80 -26.12 -5.44
C CYS A 199 -1.26 -27.06 -6.53
N THR A 200 -1.21 -28.36 -6.27
CA THR A 200 -1.09 -29.30 -7.38
C THR A 200 -2.43 -29.46 -8.11
N PRO A 201 -2.45 -29.66 -9.44
CA PRO A 201 -3.66 -29.92 -10.20
C PRO A 201 -4.46 -31.11 -9.65
N GLU A 202 -3.76 -32.17 -9.22
CA GLU A 202 -4.37 -33.39 -8.69
C GLU A 202 -5.07 -33.11 -7.36
N PHE A 203 -4.47 -32.29 -6.50
CA PHE A 203 -5.11 -31.85 -5.26
C PHE A 203 -6.37 -31.03 -5.55
N LYS A 204 -6.29 -30.09 -6.51
CA LYS A 204 -7.42 -29.27 -6.96
C LYS A 204 -8.57 -30.15 -7.46
N GLU A 205 -8.30 -31.03 -8.39
CA GLU A 205 -9.30 -31.93 -8.98
C GLU A 205 -9.93 -32.84 -7.92
N LYS A 206 -9.12 -33.45 -7.05
CA LYS A 206 -9.60 -34.32 -5.97
C LYS A 206 -10.53 -33.58 -5.01
N LYS A 207 -10.24 -32.32 -4.68
CA LYS A 207 -11.04 -31.51 -3.76
C LYS A 207 -12.34 -31.04 -4.44
N LEU A 208 -12.29 -30.62 -5.70
CA LEU A 208 -13.49 -30.28 -6.49
C LEU A 208 -14.39 -31.49 -6.71
N ARG A 209 -13.85 -32.68 -6.99
CA ARG A 209 -14.66 -33.90 -7.13
C ARG A 209 -15.40 -34.28 -5.85
N LYS A 210 -14.79 -34.05 -4.69
CA LYS A 210 -15.36 -34.42 -3.37
C LYS A 210 -16.32 -33.38 -2.80
N LYS A 211 -16.05 -32.09 -3.00
CA LYS A 211 -16.75 -30.97 -2.33
C LYS A 211 -17.06 -29.80 -3.27
N GLY A 212 -17.09 -30.01 -4.58
CA GLY A 212 -17.23 -28.94 -5.57
C GLY A 212 -18.49 -28.09 -5.40
N ALA A 213 -19.58 -28.69 -4.95
CA ALA A 213 -20.82 -27.98 -4.65
C ALA A 213 -20.70 -27.00 -3.45
N ASP A 214 -19.76 -27.25 -2.54
CA ASP A 214 -19.53 -26.46 -1.32
C ASP A 214 -18.30 -25.53 -1.43
N ILE A 215 -17.74 -25.39 -2.63
CA ILE A 215 -16.55 -24.58 -2.90
C ILE A 215 -16.95 -23.43 -3.82
N TYR A 216 -16.61 -22.20 -3.42
CA TYR A 216 -16.80 -21.04 -4.28
C TYR A 216 -16.11 -21.24 -5.64
N PRO A 217 -16.80 -20.95 -6.77
CA PRO A 217 -16.21 -21.07 -8.09
C PRO A 217 -15.04 -20.09 -8.24
N VAL A 218 -13.87 -20.61 -8.61
CA VAL A 218 -12.65 -19.82 -8.81
C VAL A 218 -12.45 -19.57 -10.30
N LYS A 219 -12.13 -18.33 -10.67
CA LYS A 219 -11.77 -18.00 -12.06
C LYS A 219 -10.33 -18.44 -12.33
N GLU A 220 -10.08 -19.01 -13.52
CA GLU A 220 -8.73 -19.39 -13.93
C GLU A 220 -7.79 -18.19 -13.98
N ARG A 221 -6.50 -18.43 -13.73
CA ARG A 221 -5.49 -17.38 -13.74
C ARG A 221 -5.27 -16.93 -15.17
N SER A 222 -5.83 -15.77 -15.48
CA SER A 222 -5.75 -15.16 -16.81
C SER A 222 -5.67 -13.65 -16.68
N SER A 223 -5.30 -12.98 -17.77
CA SER A 223 -5.35 -11.52 -17.86
C SER A 223 -6.75 -10.96 -17.60
N ASP A 224 -7.79 -11.78 -17.75
CA ASP A 224 -9.18 -11.38 -17.56
C ASP A 224 -9.67 -11.37 -16.12
N ARG A 225 -9.00 -12.12 -15.23
CA ARG A 225 -9.34 -12.17 -13.80
C ARG A 225 -8.77 -10.92 -13.09
N LYS A 226 -9.64 -10.11 -12.49
CA LYS A 226 -9.27 -8.84 -11.84
C LYS A 226 -9.52 -8.87 -10.34
N ARG A 227 -8.79 -9.72 -9.62
CA ARG A 227 -8.84 -9.77 -8.15
C ARG A 227 -8.33 -8.46 -7.56
N LEU A 228 -9.10 -7.90 -6.63
CA LEU A 228 -8.78 -6.63 -5.99
C LEU A 228 -8.87 -6.76 -4.47
N ALA A 229 -7.87 -6.21 -3.78
CA ALA A 229 -7.82 -6.14 -2.33
C ALA A 229 -7.62 -4.68 -1.89
N LEU A 230 -8.22 -4.31 -0.76
CA LEU A 230 -7.98 -3.03 -0.09
C LEU A 230 -7.19 -3.28 1.19
N LEU A 231 -6.11 -2.53 1.38
CA LEU A 231 -5.31 -2.56 2.61
C LEU A 231 -5.21 -1.12 3.13
N ILE A 232 -5.81 -0.86 4.29
CA ILE A 232 -5.69 0.42 5.00
C ILE A 232 -4.86 0.19 6.25
N ASN A 233 -3.76 0.95 6.38
CA ASN A 233 -2.87 0.89 7.53
C ASN A 233 -2.62 2.29 8.09
N ASN A 234 -3.15 2.57 9.27
CA ASN A 234 -2.86 3.82 9.98
C ASN A 234 -1.67 3.59 10.91
N VAL A 235 -0.60 4.36 10.69
CA VAL A 235 0.68 4.23 11.40
C VAL A 235 0.98 5.50 12.16
N GLU A 236 0.87 6.66 11.51
CA GLU A 236 1.10 7.96 12.12
C GLU A 236 -0.22 8.55 12.62
N PHE A 237 -0.28 8.93 13.90
CA PHE A 237 -1.47 9.51 14.52
C PHE A 237 -1.19 10.92 15.05
N GLU A 238 -2.21 11.78 15.03
CA GLU A 238 -2.08 13.16 15.52
C GLU A 238 -2.05 13.24 17.05
N TYR A 239 -2.83 12.37 17.71
CA TYR A 239 -3.07 12.42 19.16
C TYR A 239 -2.95 11.05 19.85
N LEU A 240 -2.70 9.97 19.11
CA LEU A 240 -2.38 8.65 19.64
C LEU A 240 -0.91 8.34 19.39
N ASP A 241 -0.39 7.30 20.05
CA ASP A 241 0.95 6.80 19.75
C ASP A 241 1.04 6.25 18.33
N ASN A 242 2.19 6.48 17.68
CA ASN A 242 2.47 5.88 16.38
C ASN A 242 2.60 4.36 16.51
N ARG A 243 2.23 3.64 15.45
CA ARG A 243 2.33 2.17 15.39
C ARG A 243 3.63 1.73 14.72
N ASP A 244 4.76 2.08 15.34
CA ASP A 244 6.08 1.79 14.81
C ASP A 244 6.24 0.28 14.49
N GLY A 245 6.64 -0.05 13.26
CA GLY A 245 6.78 -1.43 12.80
C GLY A 245 5.58 -1.97 12.01
N ALA A 246 4.44 -1.30 12.04
CA ALA A 246 3.25 -1.68 11.25
C ALA A 246 3.51 -1.64 9.72
N GLU A 247 4.56 -0.99 9.25
CA GLU A 247 4.98 -1.02 7.85
C GLU A 247 5.51 -2.40 7.42
N LYS A 248 6.10 -3.16 8.34
CA LYS A 248 6.55 -4.54 8.05
C LYS A 248 5.36 -5.46 7.83
N ASP A 249 4.31 -5.29 8.64
CA ASP A 249 3.04 -6.00 8.48
C ASP A 249 2.37 -5.68 7.14
N GLU A 250 2.30 -4.38 6.80
CA GLU A 250 1.79 -3.92 5.52
C GLU A 250 2.54 -4.55 4.35
N MET A 251 3.88 -4.53 4.38
CA MET A 251 4.70 -5.07 3.30
C MET A 251 4.50 -6.58 3.16
N SER A 252 4.42 -7.30 4.27
CA SER A 252 4.25 -8.75 4.28
C SER A 252 2.86 -9.16 3.80
N MET A 253 1.83 -8.43 4.23
CA MET A 253 0.44 -8.65 3.78
C MET A 253 0.27 -8.27 2.30
N GLU A 254 0.85 -7.17 1.84
CA GLU A 254 0.84 -6.78 0.43
C GLU A 254 1.55 -7.84 -0.43
N ARG A 255 2.70 -8.37 0.03
CA ARG A 255 3.41 -9.47 -0.63
C ARG A 255 2.54 -10.72 -0.73
N LEU A 256 1.89 -11.11 0.36
CA LEU A 256 1.00 -12.27 0.40
C LEU A 256 -0.16 -12.12 -0.58
N LEU A 257 -0.88 -10.99 -0.52
CA LEU A 257 -2.05 -10.76 -1.38
C LEU A 257 -1.67 -10.70 -2.86
N LYS A 258 -0.52 -10.13 -3.20
CA LYS A 258 0.02 -10.16 -4.57
C LYS A 258 0.35 -11.58 -5.02
N ALA A 259 0.97 -12.39 -4.16
CA ALA A 259 1.23 -13.80 -4.45
C ALA A 259 -0.07 -14.60 -4.68
N LEU A 260 -1.14 -14.29 -3.93
CA LEU A 260 -2.49 -14.82 -4.14
C LEU A 260 -3.19 -14.31 -5.42
N GLY A 261 -2.53 -13.43 -6.17
CA GLY A 261 -2.98 -12.90 -7.45
C GLY A 261 -3.92 -11.70 -7.35
N TYR A 262 -3.90 -10.95 -6.25
CA TYR A 262 -4.67 -9.72 -6.10
C TYR A 262 -3.85 -8.50 -6.52
N THR A 263 -4.50 -7.53 -7.15
CA THR A 263 -4.04 -6.14 -7.13
C THR A 263 -4.41 -5.53 -5.79
N VAL A 264 -3.45 -4.93 -5.08
CA VAL A 264 -3.63 -4.43 -3.71
C VAL A 264 -3.63 -2.92 -3.72
N LEU A 265 -4.73 -2.31 -3.25
CA LEU A 265 -4.84 -0.88 -3.00
C LEU A 265 -4.37 -0.59 -1.57
N THR A 266 -3.12 -0.18 -1.42
CA THR A 266 -2.52 0.14 -0.11
C THR A 266 -2.67 1.64 0.18
N LEU A 267 -3.43 1.98 1.23
CA LEU A 267 -3.66 3.35 1.68
C LEU A 267 -3.18 3.49 3.13
N ARG A 268 -2.51 4.61 3.44
CA ARG A 268 -2.02 4.90 4.79
C ARG A 268 -2.66 6.14 5.39
N ASP A 269 -2.73 6.13 6.72
CA ASP A 269 -2.97 7.29 7.57
C ASP A 269 -4.26 8.05 7.21
N LEU A 270 -5.38 7.33 7.24
CA LEU A 270 -6.71 7.86 6.96
C LEU A 270 -7.47 8.17 8.25
N THR A 271 -8.20 9.30 8.27
CA THR A 271 -9.29 9.49 9.23
C THR A 271 -10.43 8.51 8.95
N ALA A 272 -11.34 8.29 9.89
CA ALA A 272 -12.49 7.40 9.72
C ALA A 272 -13.35 7.78 8.50
N GLN A 273 -13.50 9.08 8.24
CA GLN A 273 -14.18 9.58 7.06
C GLN A 273 -13.45 9.21 5.75
N GLY A 274 -12.12 9.17 5.79
CA GLY A 274 -11.29 8.73 4.65
C GLY A 274 -11.40 7.25 4.42
N MET A 275 -11.37 6.46 5.50
CA MET A 275 -11.63 5.01 5.44
C MET A 275 -12.99 4.72 4.83
N SER A 276 -14.03 5.45 5.25
CA SER A 276 -15.39 5.36 4.70
C SER A 276 -15.42 5.69 3.21
N ALA A 277 -14.74 6.76 2.78
CA ALA A 277 -14.67 7.13 1.37
C ALA A 277 -13.92 6.07 0.54
N ALA A 278 -12.80 5.56 1.06
CA ALA A 278 -12.03 4.49 0.43
C ALA A 278 -12.84 3.20 0.29
N MET A 279 -13.59 2.80 1.33
CA MET A 279 -14.47 1.63 1.30
C MET A 279 -15.59 1.77 0.27
N ARG A 280 -16.22 2.95 0.20
CA ARG A 280 -17.25 3.23 -0.82
C ARG A 280 -16.67 3.17 -2.22
N ASP A 281 -15.57 3.87 -2.50
CA ASP A 281 -14.94 3.86 -3.82
C ASP A 281 -14.41 2.46 -4.18
N PHE A 282 -13.90 1.69 -3.21
CA PHE A 282 -13.51 0.30 -3.41
C PHE A 282 -14.69 -0.62 -3.75
N SER A 283 -15.84 -0.47 -3.09
CA SER A 283 -17.02 -1.30 -3.34
C SER A 283 -17.57 -1.12 -4.76
N GLN A 284 -17.34 0.03 -5.39
CA GLN A 284 -17.85 0.36 -6.71
C GLN A 284 -16.86 0.06 -7.86
N ARG A 285 -15.77 -0.66 -7.57
CA ARG A 285 -14.75 -1.02 -8.54
C ARG A 285 -15.27 -2.02 -9.56
N GLU A 286 -15.09 -1.71 -10.85
CA GLU A 286 -15.54 -2.56 -11.96
C GLU A 286 -14.82 -3.91 -11.98
N GLU A 287 -13.60 -3.95 -11.43
CA GLU A 287 -12.79 -5.15 -11.28
C GLU A 287 -13.52 -6.27 -10.55
N HIS A 288 -14.39 -5.94 -9.58
CA HIS A 288 -15.15 -6.92 -8.82
C HIS A 288 -16.02 -7.81 -9.69
N SER A 289 -16.63 -7.27 -10.75
CA SER A 289 -17.42 -8.05 -11.71
C SER A 289 -16.59 -9.16 -12.38
N ARG A 290 -15.30 -8.91 -12.57
CA ARG A 290 -14.29 -9.81 -13.16
C ARG A 290 -13.44 -10.52 -12.11
N SER A 291 -13.72 -10.31 -10.83
CA SER A 291 -13.12 -11.05 -9.72
C SER A 291 -13.97 -12.27 -9.37
N ASP A 292 -13.39 -13.17 -8.59
CA ASP A 292 -14.05 -14.29 -7.92
C ASP A 292 -14.09 -14.11 -6.38
N SER A 293 -13.44 -13.08 -5.84
CA SER A 293 -13.27 -12.84 -4.39
C SER A 293 -12.71 -11.44 -4.11
N CYS A 294 -12.76 -10.97 -2.86
CA CYS A 294 -12.02 -9.77 -2.43
C CYS A 294 -11.42 -9.92 -1.03
N PHE A 295 -10.38 -9.14 -0.76
CA PHE A 295 -9.86 -8.92 0.60
C PHE A 295 -10.02 -7.46 1.01
N VAL A 296 -10.36 -7.23 2.28
CA VAL A 296 -10.23 -5.93 2.95
C VAL A 296 -9.41 -6.14 4.22
N VAL A 297 -8.30 -5.43 4.34
CA VAL A 297 -7.40 -5.48 5.49
C VAL A 297 -7.36 -4.11 6.13
N LEU A 298 -7.70 -4.03 7.42
CA LEU A 298 -7.70 -2.79 8.20
C LEU A 298 -6.76 -2.97 9.39
N MET A 299 -5.76 -2.10 9.50
CA MET A 299 -4.76 -2.13 10.57
C MET A 299 -4.65 -0.73 11.20
N SER A 300 -5.02 -0.61 12.47
CA SER A 300 -5.03 0.66 13.21
C SER A 300 -5.12 0.42 14.71
N HIS A 301 -5.10 1.49 15.51
CA HIS A 301 -5.65 1.45 16.85
C HIS A 301 -7.16 1.15 16.81
N GLY A 302 -7.71 0.69 17.92
CA GLY A 302 -9.15 0.48 18.04
C GLY A 302 -9.67 0.77 19.43
N SER A 303 -10.95 1.12 19.49
CA SER A 303 -11.71 1.47 20.67
C SER A 303 -12.87 0.48 20.86
N ALA A 304 -13.66 0.66 21.91
CA ALA A 304 -14.93 -0.05 22.07
C ALA A 304 -15.92 0.27 20.93
N SER A 305 -15.85 1.48 20.36
CA SER A 305 -16.75 1.99 19.32
C SER A 305 -16.32 1.63 17.89
N GLY A 306 -15.07 1.23 17.64
CA GLY A 306 -14.64 0.84 16.29
C GLY A 306 -13.13 0.93 16.07
N ILE A 307 -12.76 1.26 14.83
CA ILE A 307 -11.35 1.38 14.38
C ILE A 307 -10.96 2.85 14.37
N CYS A 308 -9.84 3.21 14.98
CA CYS A 308 -9.39 4.60 15.07
C CYS A 308 -8.91 5.13 13.72
N GLY A 309 -9.40 6.29 13.32
CA GLY A 309 -8.75 7.13 12.31
C GLY A 309 -7.57 7.90 12.90
N VAL A 310 -6.74 8.50 12.04
CA VAL A 310 -5.50 9.19 12.46
C VAL A 310 -5.70 10.42 13.36
N SER A 311 -6.88 11.02 13.35
CA SER A 311 -7.21 12.17 14.17
C SER A 311 -8.02 11.78 15.42
N SER A 312 -8.02 10.49 15.80
CA SER A 312 -8.69 9.99 17.01
C SER A 312 -8.05 10.56 18.27
N ILE A 313 -8.87 10.93 19.26
CA ILE A 313 -8.43 11.52 20.53
C ILE A 313 -8.87 10.60 21.67
N VAL A 314 -8.01 10.41 22.67
CA VAL A 314 -8.37 9.74 23.93
C VAL A 314 -8.99 10.79 24.87
N ASN A 315 -10.22 10.58 25.34
CA ASN A 315 -10.90 11.35 26.39
C ASN A 315 -11.24 12.83 26.07
N SER A 316 -12.07 13.09 25.05
CA SER A 316 -12.72 14.41 24.92
C SER A 316 -14.16 14.28 24.42
N ASP A 317 -15.05 15.19 24.85
CA ASP A 317 -16.47 15.28 24.48
C ASP A 317 -16.71 15.67 22.99
N GLY A 318 -15.70 15.48 22.13
CA GLY A 318 -15.73 15.78 20.71
C GLY A 318 -16.26 14.64 19.86
N GLU A 319 -16.44 14.89 18.57
CA GLU A 319 -16.81 13.83 17.62
C GLU A 319 -15.64 12.87 17.42
N GLU A 320 -15.84 11.60 17.76
CA GLU A 320 -14.81 10.57 17.65
C GLU A 320 -14.45 10.30 16.18
N ASP A 321 -13.15 10.29 15.84
CA ASP A 321 -12.66 9.88 14.51
C ASP A 321 -12.64 8.35 14.40
N ILE A 322 -13.80 7.71 14.60
CA ILE A 322 -13.94 6.25 14.66
C ILE A 322 -14.66 5.73 13.42
N PHE A 323 -14.03 4.76 12.77
CA PHE A 323 -14.60 4.02 11.65
C PHE A 323 -15.41 2.83 12.18
N SER A 324 -16.71 2.81 11.85
CA SER A 324 -17.58 1.68 12.19
C SER A 324 -17.29 0.49 11.28
N THR A 325 -17.15 -0.69 11.86
CA THR A 325 -17.02 -1.93 11.07
C THR A 325 -18.27 -2.24 10.25
N ASP A 326 -19.42 -1.70 10.62
CA ASP A 326 -20.67 -1.85 9.87
C ASP A 326 -20.60 -1.20 8.50
N ASP A 327 -19.76 -0.18 8.32
CA ASP A 327 -19.54 0.43 7.00
C ASP A 327 -18.93 -0.58 6.02
N ILE A 328 -18.17 -1.58 6.50
CA ILE A 328 -17.62 -2.63 5.65
C ILE A 328 -18.74 -3.49 5.07
N TYR A 329 -19.59 -4.02 5.95
CA TYR A 329 -20.71 -4.87 5.56
C TYR A 329 -21.72 -4.09 4.72
N ASN A 330 -22.02 -2.85 5.10
CA ASN A 330 -22.89 -1.97 4.32
C ASN A 330 -22.34 -1.70 2.92
N CYS A 331 -21.04 -1.43 2.75
CA CYS A 331 -20.48 -1.16 1.43
C CYS A 331 -20.42 -2.42 0.55
N LEU A 332 -20.13 -3.59 1.12
CA LEU A 332 -19.85 -4.83 0.36
C LEU A 332 -21.05 -5.79 0.27
N ASN A 333 -22.20 -5.44 0.84
CA ASN A 333 -23.39 -6.28 0.78
C ASN A 333 -23.94 -6.43 -0.65
N THR A 334 -24.88 -7.36 -0.83
CA THR A 334 -25.43 -7.74 -2.14
C THR A 334 -26.05 -6.57 -2.91
N THR A 335 -26.56 -5.56 -2.19
CA THR A 335 -27.22 -4.39 -2.79
C THR A 335 -26.19 -3.35 -3.24
N ASN A 336 -25.22 -3.05 -2.37
CA ASN A 336 -24.28 -1.95 -2.57
C ASN A 336 -23.03 -2.38 -3.34
N CYS A 337 -22.69 -3.67 -3.40
CA CYS A 337 -21.60 -4.19 -4.22
C CYS A 337 -22.06 -5.40 -5.07
N PRO A 338 -22.86 -5.18 -6.13
CA PRO A 338 -23.34 -6.27 -6.98
C PRO A 338 -22.21 -7.08 -7.63
N GLY A 339 -21.05 -6.45 -7.88
CA GLY A 339 -19.86 -7.12 -8.42
C GLY A 339 -19.32 -8.25 -7.54
N LEU A 340 -19.61 -8.24 -6.24
CA LEU A 340 -19.19 -9.26 -5.25
C LEU A 340 -20.34 -10.13 -4.74
N ARG A 341 -21.49 -10.12 -5.41
CA ARG A 341 -22.60 -11.04 -5.11
C ARG A 341 -22.15 -12.49 -5.28
N ASP A 342 -22.46 -13.33 -4.29
CA ASP A 342 -22.14 -14.77 -4.25
C ASP A 342 -20.63 -15.09 -4.34
N LYS A 343 -19.79 -14.11 -3.94
CA LYS A 343 -18.32 -14.21 -3.91
C LYS A 343 -17.82 -13.97 -2.50
N PRO A 344 -16.80 -14.71 -2.02
CA PRO A 344 -16.30 -14.54 -0.67
C PRO A 344 -15.65 -13.17 -0.49
N LYS A 345 -16.02 -12.51 0.62
CA LYS A 345 -15.56 -11.20 1.08
C LYS A 345 -14.77 -11.41 2.37
N ILE A 346 -13.45 -11.48 2.26
CA ILE A 346 -12.56 -11.79 3.40
C ILE A 346 -12.09 -10.48 4.04
N ILE A 347 -12.40 -10.29 5.32
CA ILE A 347 -12.10 -9.09 6.09
C ILE A 347 -11.10 -9.45 7.19
N LEU A 348 -9.94 -8.79 7.20
CA LEU A 348 -8.92 -8.93 8.23
C LEU A 348 -8.82 -7.61 9.00
N ILE A 349 -9.00 -7.66 10.32
CA ILE A 349 -8.97 -6.46 11.17
C ILE A 349 -7.92 -6.66 12.27
N GLN A 350 -6.86 -5.87 12.24
CA GLN A 350 -5.89 -5.74 13.32
C GLN A 350 -6.16 -4.42 14.05
N SER A 351 -6.93 -4.49 15.14
CA SER A 351 -7.17 -3.34 16.01
C SER A 351 -7.63 -3.76 17.41
N CYS A 352 -7.15 -3.07 18.43
CA CYS A 352 -7.57 -3.28 19.82
C CYS A 352 -9.09 -3.03 19.98
N ARG A 353 -9.70 -3.52 21.08
CA ARG A 353 -11.11 -3.23 21.43
C ARG A 353 -11.26 -2.25 22.60
N GLY A 354 -10.17 -1.57 22.99
CA GLY A 354 -10.07 -0.90 24.29
C GLY A 354 -9.78 -1.88 25.45
N GLY A 355 -9.73 -1.35 26.68
CA GLY A 355 -9.29 -2.09 27.87
C GLY A 355 -10.35 -2.92 28.62
N ASN A 356 -11.55 -3.10 28.08
CA ASN A 356 -12.61 -3.88 28.73
C ASN A 356 -12.93 -5.18 27.96
N ASP A 357 -13.30 -6.22 28.71
CA ASP A 357 -13.71 -7.54 28.21
C ASP A 357 -14.72 -7.43 27.07
N GLY A 358 -14.38 -7.98 25.90
CA GLY A 358 -15.13 -7.79 24.68
C GLY A 358 -16.47 -8.54 24.66
N CYS A 359 -17.59 -7.81 24.64
CA CYS A 359 -18.90 -8.35 24.23
C CYS A 359 -19.22 -7.96 22.78
N VAL A 360 -19.81 -8.86 21.99
CA VAL A 360 -20.30 -8.57 20.63
C VAL A 360 -21.81 -8.48 20.70
N ASP A 361 -22.38 -7.31 20.44
CA ASP A 361 -23.82 -7.18 20.27
C ASP A 361 -24.22 -7.73 18.90
N VAL A 362 -25.03 -8.79 18.90
CA VAL A 362 -25.62 -9.37 17.69
C VAL A 362 -27.08 -8.91 17.63
N GLN A 363 -27.46 -8.21 16.58
CA GLN A 363 -28.83 -7.72 16.42
C GLN A 363 -29.68 -8.75 15.67
N ASP A 364 -30.50 -9.52 16.40
CA ASP A 364 -31.33 -10.64 15.89
C ASP A 364 -32.68 -10.19 15.26
N SER A 365 -32.67 -9.29 14.27
CA SER A 365 -33.93 -8.90 13.58
C SER A 365 -33.92 -9.24 12.09
N MET A 366 -34.81 -10.14 11.64
CA MET A 366 -34.93 -10.59 10.25
C MET A 366 -36.30 -10.25 9.64
N PRO A 367 -36.37 -9.46 8.54
CA PRO A 367 -37.49 -9.52 7.60
C PRO A 367 -37.28 -10.65 6.58
N LYS A 368 -38.37 -11.31 6.17
CA LYS A 368 -38.38 -12.40 5.18
C LYS A 368 -38.13 -11.89 3.74
N THR A 369 -36.87 -11.66 3.38
CA THR A 369 -36.38 -11.47 1.99
C THR A 369 -34.87 -11.78 1.92
N GLU A 370 -34.29 -11.91 0.72
CA GLU A 370 -32.87 -12.24 0.45
C GLU A 370 -31.89 -11.67 1.49
N HIS A 371 -31.00 -12.53 2.03
CA HIS A 371 -30.02 -12.12 3.04
C HIS A 371 -29.16 -10.97 2.50
N ARG A 372 -29.34 -9.78 3.10
CA ARG A 372 -28.62 -8.55 2.73
C ARG A 372 -27.11 -8.78 2.85
N GLU A 373 -26.68 -9.45 3.91
CA GLU A 373 -25.28 -9.78 4.20
C GLU A 373 -25.05 -11.28 4.06
N LYS A 374 -24.24 -11.68 3.07
CA LYS A 374 -23.84 -13.07 2.80
C LYS A 374 -22.41 -13.14 2.27
N ASP A 375 -21.79 -14.30 2.41
CA ASP A 375 -20.43 -14.62 1.95
C ASP A 375 -19.32 -13.77 2.59
N PHE A 376 -19.53 -13.28 3.81
CA PHE A 376 -18.52 -12.58 4.60
C PHE A 376 -17.75 -13.54 5.50
N CYS A 377 -16.44 -13.36 5.59
CA CYS A 377 -15.58 -14.01 6.58
C CYS A 377 -14.71 -12.94 7.23
N CYS A 378 -14.90 -12.68 8.53
CA CYS A 378 -14.14 -11.67 9.26
C CYS A 378 -13.23 -12.33 10.29
N LEU A 379 -11.94 -12.02 10.25
CA LEU A 379 -10.94 -12.39 11.24
C LEU A 379 -10.42 -11.11 11.91
N ARG A 380 -10.61 -11.00 13.23
CA ARG A 380 -10.23 -9.81 14.01
C ARG A 380 -9.35 -10.20 15.19
N SER A 381 -8.26 -9.46 15.42
CA SER A 381 -7.42 -9.59 16.60
C SER A 381 -7.60 -8.38 17.48
N CYS A 382 -7.65 -8.66 18.78
CA CYS A 382 -8.00 -7.71 19.82
C CYS A 382 -6.93 -7.63 20.92
N THR A 383 -5.75 -8.21 20.71
CA THR A 383 -4.66 -8.25 21.70
C THR A 383 -4.08 -6.84 21.91
N PRO A 384 -4.09 -6.29 23.14
CA PRO A 384 -3.52 -4.98 23.44
C PRO A 384 -2.01 -4.93 23.13
N SER A 385 -1.54 -3.78 22.66
CA SER A 385 -0.10 -3.52 22.38
C SER A 385 0.80 -3.63 23.62
N GLU A 386 0.25 -3.45 24.82
CA GLU A 386 1.01 -3.48 26.08
C GLU A 386 1.54 -4.87 26.49
N ASN A 387 1.02 -5.96 25.90
CA ASN A 387 1.48 -7.33 26.17
C ASN A 387 2.55 -7.84 25.18
N ILE A 388 3.07 -6.98 24.28
CA ILE A 388 4.10 -7.31 23.28
C ILE A 388 5.52 -7.14 23.86
N LEU A 389 5.74 -7.54 25.11
CA LEU A 389 7.05 -7.43 25.79
C LEU A 389 7.94 -8.67 25.64
N GLN A 390 7.45 -9.75 25.02
CA GLN A 390 8.27 -10.94 24.75
C GLN A 390 8.81 -11.03 23.31
N HIS A 391 8.16 -10.41 22.32
CA HIS A 391 8.62 -10.36 20.91
C HIS A 391 8.17 -9.05 20.23
N PRO A 392 8.94 -7.94 20.31
CA PRO A 392 8.53 -6.58 19.93
C PRO A 392 8.34 -6.33 18.42
N THR A 393 8.38 -7.36 17.58
CA THR A 393 8.34 -7.24 16.11
C THR A 393 7.27 -8.09 15.43
N GLU A 394 6.43 -8.81 16.19
CA GLU A 394 5.51 -9.81 15.62
C GLU A 394 4.04 -9.37 15.73
N CYS A 395 3.36 -9.37 14.59
CA CYS A 395 1.94 -9.05 14.49
C CYS A 395 1.10 -10.30 14.68
N ILE A 396 0.21 -10.26 15.69
CA ILE A 396 -0.52 -11.42 16.19
C ILE A 396 -1.53 -11.99 15.15
N ILE A 397 -1.97 -11.20 14.16
CA ILE A 397 -2.67 -11.74 12.98
C ILE A 397 -1.77 -11.83 11.80
N CYS A 398 -1.05 -10.77 11.43
CA CYS A 398 -0.39 -10.78 10.14
C CYS A 398 0.62 -11.93 10.09
N ASP A 399 1.42 -12.18 11.11
CA ASP A 399 2.41 -13.25 11.04
C ASP A 399 1.79 -14.65 11.09
N PRO A 400 0.89 -14.99 12.03
CA PRO A 400 0.24 -16.31 12.02
C PRO A 400 -0.70 -16.51 10.83
N CYS A 401 -1.40 -15.47 10.37
CA CYS A 401 -2.29 -15.57 9.19
C CYS A 401 -1.48 -15.70 7.92
N ILE A 402 -0.39 -14.93 7.78
CA ILE A 402 0.57 -15.09 6.68
C ILE A 402 1.15 -16.50 6.73
N GLN A 403 1.73 -16.94 7.85
CA GLN A 403 2.29 -18.28 8.00
C GLN A 403 1.28 -19.40 7.71
N ASN A 404 0.03 -19.27 8.19
CA ASN A 404 -1.00 -20.27 7.92
C ASN A 404 -1.43 -20.26 6.45
N ILE A 405 -1.63 -19.09 5.84
CA ILE A 405 -2.00 -18.99 4.42
C ILE A 405 -0.86 -19.48 3.53
N THR A 406 0.41 -19.21 3.87
CA THR A 406 1.58 -19.65 3.11
C THR A 406 1.78 -21.17 3.17
N ASN A 407 1.47 -21.78 4.33
CA ASN A 407 1.66 -23.21 4.56
C ASN A 407 0.47 -24.08 4.11
N LEU A 408 -0.66 -23.47 3.75
CA LEU A 408 -1.82 -24.21 3.22
C LEU A 408 -1.63 -24.47 1.72
N PRO A 409 -1.90 -25.69 1.22
CA PRO A 409 -2.09 -25.92 -0.21
C PRO A 409 -3.38 -25.21 -0.65
N LEU A 410 -3.23 -23.95 -1.02
CA LEU A 410 -4.31 -23.08 -1.48
C LEU A 410 -4.77 -23.57 -2.84
N MET A 411 -6.07 -23.60 -3.10
CA MET A 411 -6.70 -24.08 -4.34
C MET A 411 -6.46 -23.16 -5.56
N TYR A 412 -5.23 -22.72 -5.79
CA TYR A 412 -4.84 -21.91 -6.94
C TYR A 412 -4.03 -22.77 -7.90
N GLY A 413 -4.66 -23.13 -9.02
CA GLY A 413 -4.00 -23.71 -10.19
C GLY A 413 -3.45 -22.62 -11.10
N LEU A 414 -2.40 -23.00 -11.84
CA LEU A 414 -1.56 -22.25 -12.77
C LEU A 414 -2.25 -21.19 -13.62
#